data_AF-A0A937I205-F1
#
_entry.id   AF-A0A937I205-F1
#
_cell.length_a   1.000
_cell.length_b   1.000
_cell.length_c   1.000
_cell.angle_alpha   90.00
_cell.angle_beta   90.00
_cell.angle_gamma   90.00
#
_symmetry.space_group_name_H-M   'P 1'
#
loop_
_entity.id
_entity.type
_entity.pdbx_description
1 polymer ?
#
loop_
_entity_poly.entity_id
_entity_poly.type
_entity_poly.pdbx_seq_one_letter_code
_entity_poly.pdbx_strand_id
1 'polypeptide(L)'
;MSLMTPREITSELDKHIVGQQAAKRAVAIALRNRWRRMKLDEDLRNEITPKNILMIGPTGVGKTEIARRLAKLAHAPFIKVEATKFTEVGYVGRDVESIVRDLADVSVKMIREAEMQKVQHLAEDLAEERILDVLLPQARNDDTEIENDSQSTARQVFRKKLRQGDLDEKEIEIKVAESPAGVEIMAPPGLEDMTSQLKSMFSNMNTGRKRSRRLTVKAALKVLKDEEAAKLINEDEIKNRAIEAAEQTGIVFIDEIDKVTNQHDAGSASVSREGVQRDLLPLIEGSTVSTKYGSIKTDHILFIASGAFHLSKPSDLIPELQGRLPIRVELDALTAQDFERILEEPNASLTEQYQALLGTEDL
;
A
#
# COMPACT_ATOMS: atom_id res chain seq x y z
N MET A 1 6.21 10.79 10.13
CA MET A 1 6.71 11.48 8.91
C MET A 1 8.22 11.61 8.99
N SER A 2 8.92 11.38 7.88
CA SER A 2 10.38 11.49 7.86
C SER A 2 10.82 12.95 8.08
N LEU A 3 11.86 13.15 8.90
CA LEU A 3 12.43 14.47 9.22
C LEU A 3 13.32 15.02 8.10
N MET A 4 13.38 14.34 6.96
CA MET A 4 14.36 14.57 5.91
C MET A 4 14.21 15.97 5.31
N THR A 5 15.35 16.59 5.06
CA THR A 5 15.50 17.83 4.30
C THR A 5 15.32 17.54 2.80
N PRO A 6 14.99 18.57 1.99
CA PRO A 6 14.88 18.37 0.54
C PRO A 6 16.14 17.77 -0.11
N ARG A 7 17.34 18.08 0.41
CA ARG A 7 18.62 17.53 -0.08
C ARG A 7 18.78 16.05 0.24
N GLU A 8 18.38 15.63 1.45
CA GLU A 8 18.40 14.23 1.83
C GLU A 8 17.38 13.43 1.02
N ILE A 9 16.19 13.99 0.76
CA ILE A 9 15.19 13.36 -0.11
C ILE A 9 15.74 13.18 -1.53
N THR A 10 16.34 14.23 -2.12
CA THR A 10 16.93 14.11 -3.46
C THR A 10 18.05 13.07 -3.49
N SER A 11 18.91 13.03 -2.47
CA SER A 11 19.99 12.05 -2.37
C SER A 11 19.48 10.63 -2.23
N GLU A 12 18.35 10.42 -1.54
CA GLU A 12 17.74 9.10 -1.43
C GLU A 12 17.10 8.66 -2.76
N LEU A 13 16.50 9.61 -3.49
CA LEU A 13 15.98 9.36 -4.84
C LEU A 13 17.11 9.09 -5.84
N ASP A 14 18.30 9.68 -5.66
CA ASP A 14 19.46 9.42 -6.51
C ASP A 14 19.93 7.96 -6.47
N LYS A 15 19.67 7.23 -5.38
CA LYS A 15 20.00 5.79 -5.26
C LYS A 15 19.13 4.88 -6.15
N HIS A 16 18.05 5.41 -6.73
CA HIS A 16 17.07 4.62 -7.49
C HIS A 16 16.74 5.20 -8.85
N ILE A 17 16.92 6.50 -9.04
CA ILE A 17 16.60 7.20 -10.28
C ILE A 17 17.88 7.88 -10.77
N VAL A 18 18.25 7.65 -12.03
CA VAL A 18 19.35 8.37 -12.69
C VAL A 18 18.85 9.69 -13.27
N GLY A 19 19.62 10.77 -13.11
CA GLY A 19 19.28 12.07 -13.70
C GLY A 19 18.05 12.75 -13.06
N GLN A 20 17.25 13.46 -13.88
CA GLN A 20 15.95 14.04 -13.51
C GLN A 20 15.95 14.94 -12.26
N GLN A 21 17.00 15.77 -12.11
CA GLN A 21 17.24 16.56 -10.90
C GLN A 21 16.13 17.60 -10.63
N ALA A 22 15.55 18.18 -11.67
CA ALA A 22 14.43 19.11 -11.53
C ALA A 22 13.21 18.43 -10.89
N ALA A 23 12.84 17.25 -11.39
CA ALA A 23 11.71 16.47 -10.87
C ALA A 23 11.95 16.00 -9.43
N LYS A 24 13.16 15.51 -9.11
CA LYS A 24 13.54 15.13 -7.74
C LYS A 24 13.41 16.30 -6.76
N ARG A 25 13.88 17.48 -7.14
CA ARG A 25 13.75 18.71 -6.31
C ARG A 25 12.29 19.09 -6.11
N ALA A 26 11.48 19.04 -7.16
CA ALA A 26 10.06 19.36 -7.10
C ALA A 26 9.31 18.46 -6.08
N VAL A 27 9.51 17.14 -6.18
CA VAL A 27 8.87 16.20 -5.24
C VAL A 27 9.41 16.31 -3.82
N ALA A 28 10.71 16.60 -3.65
CA ALA A 28 11.33 16.81 -2.36
C ALA A 28 10.78 18.05 -1.64
N ILE A 29 10.54 19.14 -2.38
CA ILE A 29 9.90 20.34 -1.85
C ILE A 29 8.45 20.05 -1.45
N ALA A 30 7.69 19.35 -2.30
CA ALA A 30 6.31 18.98 -1.99
C ALA A 30 6.21 18.12 -0.72
N LEU A 31 7.07 17.11 -0.57
CA LEU A 31 7.12 16.28 0.63
C LEU A 31 7.56 17.09 1.86
N ARG A 32 8.58 17.97 1.73
CA ARG A 32 9.02 18.82 2.85
C ARG A 32 7.94 19.80 3.30
N ASN A 33 7.15 20.33 2.37
CA ASN A 33 6.05 21.24 2.69
C ASN A 33 4.97 20.57 3.54
N ARG A 34 4.77 19.25 3.42
CA ARG A 34 3.87 18.50 4.32
C ARG A 34 4.39 18.51 5.76
N TRP A 35 5.68 18.24 5.95
CA TRP A 35 6.29 18.34 7.28
C TRP A 35 6.20 19.75 7.85
N ARG A 36 6.43 20.79 7.02
CA ARG A 36 6.28 22.20 7.42
C ARG A 36 4.85 22.48 7.86
N ARG A 37 3.85 22.03 7.08
CA ARG A 37 2.41 22.19 7.40
C ARG A 37 2.07 21.64 8.79
N MET A 38 2.58 20.45 9.12
CA MET A 38 2.33 19.82 10.43
C MET A 38 2.96 20.55 11.62
N LYS A 39 3.86 21.51 11.38
CA LYS A 39 4.48 22.34 12.42
C LYS A 39 3.77 23.68 12.64
N LEU A 40 2.79 24.01 11.79
CA LEU A 40 2.02 25.24 11.90
C LEU A 40 0.81 25.04 12.82
N ASP A 41 0.30 26.15 13.33
CA ASP A 41 -0.93 26.23 14.11
C ASP A 41 -2.14 25.75 13.30
N GLU A 42 -3.18 25.28 13.98
CA GLU A 42 -4.33 24.60 13.37
C GLU A 42 -5.04 25.46 12.32
N ASP A 43 -5.27 26.75 12.61
CA ASP A 43 -5.92 27.69 11.70
C ASP A 43 -5.15 27.80 10.37
N LEU A 44 -3.83 28.02 10.44
CA LEU A 44 -3.00 28.17 9.25
C LEU A 44 -2.75 26.82 8.55
N ARG A 45 -2.76 25.72 9.31
CA ARG A 45 -2.54 24.36 8.79
C ARG A 45 -3.64 23.98 7.79
N ASN A 46 -4.89 24.29 8.12
CA ASN A 46 -6.06 23.95 7.30
C ASN A 46 -6.10 24.76 6.00
N GLU A 47 -5.63 26.01 6.01
CA GLU A 47 -5.56 26.89 4.83
C GLU A 47 -4.46 26.48 3.82
N ILE A 48 -3.47 25.68 4.25
CA ILE A 48 -2.35 25.29 3.40
C ILE A 48 -2.67 24.02 2.62
N THR A 49 -3.02 24.22 1.36
CA THR A 49 -3.23 23.14 0.39
C THR A 49 -1.92 22.54 -0.13
N PRO A 50 -1.90 21.22 -0.43
CA PRO A 50 -0.79 20.56 -1.10
C PRO A 50 -0.42 21.27 -2.40
N LYS A 51 0.89 21.34 -2.68
CA LYS A 51 1.39 21.85 -3.96
C LYS A 51 1.50 20.67 -4.92
N ASN A 52 0.38 20.35 -5.58
CA ASN A 52 0.31 19.26 -6.55
C ASN A 52 1.24 19.50 -7.74
N ILE A 53 1.64 18.41 -8.39
CA ILE A 53 2.73 18.39 -9.36
C ILE A 53 2.21 17.90 -10.71
N LEU A 54 2.59 18.59 -11.79
CA LEU A 54 2.47 18.13 -13.15
C LEU A 54 3.87 17.78 -13.71
N MET A 55 4.10 16.50 -13.95
CA MET A 55 5.30 15.97 -14.61
C MET A 55 5.08 15.90 -16.12
N ILE A 56 5.98 16.51 -16.88
CA ILE A 56 5.93 16.58 -18.34
C ILE A 56 7.17 15.90 -18.88
N GLY A 57 7.04 14.97 -19.82
CA GLY A 57 8.21 14.36 -20.48
C GLY A 57 7.87 13.05 -21.18
N PRO A 58 8.77 12.48 -21.99
CA PRO A 58 8.49 11.26 -22.75
C PRO A 58 8.30 10.04 -21.85
N THR A 59 7.77 8.94 -22.41
CA THR A 59 7.64 7.67 -21.67
C THR A 59 9.02 7.11 -21.29
N GLY A 60 9.09 6.34 -20.21
CA GLY A 60 10.32 5.67 -19.79
C GLY A 60 11.37 6.53 -19.07
N VAL A 61 11.19 7.85 -18.93
CA VAL A 61 12.17 8.74 -18.26
C VAL A 61 12.16 8.72 -16.72
N GLY A 62 11.31 7.89 -16.10
CA GLY A 62 11.26 7.72 -14.65
C GLY A 62 10.16 8.49 -13.89
N LYS A 63 9.18 9.09 -14.57
CA LYS A 63 8.05 9.82 -13.95
C LYS A 63 7.36 9.03 -12.82
N THR A 64 6.92 7.81 -13.12
CA THR A 64 6.25 6.94 -12.15
C THR A 64 7.19 6.46 -11.05
N GLU A 65 8.46 6.21 -11.38
CA GLU A 65 9.44 5.69 -10.42
C GLU A 65 9.80 6.75 -9.36
N ILE A 66 9.93 8.02 -9.76
CA ILE A 66 10.11 9.14 -8.81
C ILE A 66 8.96 9.19 -7.81
N ALA A 67 7.71 9.13 -8.28
CA ALA A 67 6.53 9.18 -7.41
C ALA A 67 6.44 7.95 -6.49
N ARG A 68 6.69 6.75 -7.03
CA ARG A 68 6.70 5.50 -6.25
C ARG A 68 7.76 5.51 -5.15
N ARG A 69 8.99 5.93 -5.47
CA ARG A 69 10.10 6.01 -4.49
C ARG A 69 9.85 7.09 -3.45
N LEU A 70 9.29 8.23 -3.84
CA LEU A 70 8.87 9.27 -2.92
C LEU A 70 7.87 8.73 -1.88
N ALA A 71 6.86 7.98 -2.32
CA ALA A 71 5.87 7.41 -1.41
C ALA A 71 6.47 6.38 -0.46
N LYS A 72 7.34 5.49 -0.96
CA LYS A 72 8.07 4.52 -0.14
C LYS A 72 8.93 5.23 0.91
N LEU A 73 9.64 6.29 0.53
CA LEU A 73 10.47 7.10 1.44
C LEU A 73 9.65 7.81 2.52
N ALA A 74 8.45 8.28 2.15
CA ALA A 74 7.55 8.97 3.06
C ALA A 74 6.75 8.02 3.97
N HIS A 75 6.81 6.70 3.73
CA HIS A 75 5.88 5.71 4.27
C HIS A 75 4.41 6.12 4.06
N ALA A 76 4.12 6.56 2.83
CA ALA A 76 2.84 7.09 2.43
C ALA A 76 2.04 6.08 1.60
N PRO A 77 0.71 5.98 1.78
CA PRO A 77 -0.16 5.24 0.86
C PRO A 77 -0.03 5.81 -0.55
N PHE A 78 0.12 4.92 -1.55
CA PHE A 78 0.35 5.30 -2.94
C PHE A 78 -0.53 4.49 -3.88
N ILE A 79 -1.19 5.19 -4.80
CA ILE A 79 -1.95 4.57 -5.89
C ILE A 79 -1.55 5.18 -7.23
N LYS A 80 -1.39 4.32 -8.24
CA LYS A 80 -1.20 4.72 -9.65
C LYS A 80 -2.50 4.46 -10.40
N VAL A 81 -3.05 5.46 -11.05
CA VAL A 81 -4.20 5.34 -11.94
C VAL A 81 -3.89 5.97 -13.30
N GLU A 82 -4.57 5.52 -14.34
CA GLU A 82 -4.48 6.08 -15.69
C GLU A 82 -5.71 6.93 -15.94
N ALA A 83 -5.55 8.17 -16.41
CA ALA A 83 -6.66 9.09 -16.61
C ALA A 83 -7.68 8.57 -17.64
N THR A 84 -7.20 7.82 -18.64
CA THR A 84 -8.03 7.25 -19.71
C THR A 84 -9.06 6.22 -19.23
N LYS A 85 -8.84 5.61 -18.04
CA LYS A 85 -9.77 4.64 -17.44
C LYS A 85 -11.15 5.21 -17.12
N PHE A 86 -11.26 6.53 -16.99
CA PHE A 86 -12.50 7.21 -16.64
C PHE A 86 -13.26 7.77 -17.86
N THR A 87 -12.72 7.59 -19.08
CA THR A 87 -13.41 8.01 -20.32
C THR A 87 -14.53 7.03 -20.70
N GLU A 88 -15.46 7.46 -21.56
CA GLU A 88 -16.67 6.70 -21.98
C GLU A 88 -16.40 5.25 -22.43
N VAL A 89 -15.26 4.96 -23.07
CA VAL A 89 -14.91 3.59 -23.52
C VAL A 89 -14.51 2.68 -22.34
N GLY A 90 -14.14 3.25 -21.19
CA GLY A 90 -13.87 2.56 -19.92
C GLY A 90 -15.00 2.66 -18.89
N TYR A 91 -16.10 3.35 -19.20
CA TYR A 91 -17.17 3.74 -18.27
C TYR A 91 -18.18 2.62 -17.93
N VAL A 92 -17.77 1.35 -18.00
CA VAL A 92 -18.55 0.27 -17.38
C VAL A 92 -18.13 0.18 -15.90
N GLY A 93 -18.63 1.12 -15.10
CA GLY A 93 -18.69 0.97 -13.63
C GLY A 93 -17.53 1.52 -12.79
N ARG A 94 -16.63 2.37 -13.31
CA ARG A 94 -15.58 3.01 -12.48
C ARG A 94 -15.74 4.53 -12.39
N ASP A 95 -16.29 4.94 -11.25
CA ASP A 95 -16.36 6.31 -10.75
C ASP A 95 -14.96 6.83 -10.34
N VAL A 96 -14.68 8.11 -10.56
CA VAL A 96 -13.39 8.74 -10.24
C VAL A 96 -13.08 8.68 -8.73
N GLU A 97 -14.11 8.65 -7.88
CA GLU A 97 -13.95 8.43 -6.44
C GLU A 97 -13.32 7.06 -6.10
N SER A 98 -13.35 6.08 -7.02
CA SER A 98 -12.65 4.80 -6.83
C SER A 98 -11.16 4.96 -6.57
N ILE A 99 -10.54 6.04 -7.06
CA ILE A 99 -9.14 6.40 -6.77
C ILE A 99 -8.90 6.48 -5.25
N VAL A 100 -9.82 7.14 -4.53
CA VAL A 100 -9.71 7.35 -3.08
C VAL A 100 -10.06 6.07 -2.33
N ARG A 101 -11.02 5.28 -2.82
CA ARG A 101 -11.37 3.96 -2.25
C ARG A 101 -10.19 3.00 -2.35
N ASP A 102 -9.52 2.94 -3.50
CA ASP A 102 -8.31 2.12 -3.72
C ASP A 102 -7.13 2.61 -2.85
N LEU A 103 -6.97 3.94 -2.72
CA LEU A 103 -5.96 4.51 -1.80
C LEU A 103 -6.22 4.11 -0.34
N ALA A 104 -7.49 4.06 0.08
CA ALA A 104 -7.88 3.62 1.41
C ALA A 104 -7.52 2.15 1.65
N ASP A 105 -7.78 1.27 0.67
CA ASP A 105 -7.40 -0.14 0.70
C ASP A 105 -5.88 -0.32 0.84
N VAL A 106 -5.10 0.45 0.07
CA VAL A 106 -3.63 0.47 0.20
C VAL A 106 -3.19 0.95 1.58
N SER A 107 -3.84 1.98 2.12
CA SER A 107 -3.54 2.52 3.45
C SER A 107 -3.79 1.50 4.55
N VAL A 108 -4.95 0.82 4.55
CA VAL A 108 -5.28 -0.22 5.52
C VAL A 108 -4.29 -1.36 5.46
N LYS A 109 -3.93 -1.83 4.26
CA LYS A 109 -2.93 -2.87 4.08
C LYS A 109 -1.58 -2.44 4.68
N MET A 110 -1.12 -1.24 4.36
CA MET A 110 0.15 -0.70 4.85
C MET A 110 0.20 -0.60 6.38
N ILE A 111 -0.86 -0.09 7.01
CA ILE A 111 -0.93 0.02 8.48
C ILE A 111 -1.03 -1.36 9.13
N ARG A 112 -1.83 -2.29 8.57
CA ARG A 112 -1.94 -3.65 9.10
C ARG A 112 -0.60 -4.38 9.05
N GLU A 113 0.14 -4.29 7.94
CA GLU A 113 1.48 -4.87 7.83
C GLU A 113 2.44 -4.31 8.88
N ALA A 114 2.40 -3.00 9.12
CA ALA A 114 3.23 -2.36 10.14
C ALA A 114 2.85 -2.79 11.57
N GLU A 115 1.56 -2.94 11.89
CA GLU A 115 1.13 -3.43 13.21
C GLU A 115 1.45 -4.92 13.40
N MET A 116 1.29 -5.75 12.35
CA MET A 116 1.67 -7.16 12.38
C MET A 116 3.16 -7.35 12.66
N GLN A 117 4.03 -6.51 12.08
CA GLN A 117 5.47 -6.54 12.37
C GLN A 117 5.78 -6.21 13.83
N LYS A 118 5.06 -5.26 14.46
CA LYS A 118 5.27 -4.91 15.87
C LYS A 118 4.94 -6.05 16.82
N VAL A 119 3.90 -6.83 16.51
CA VAL A 119 3.45 -7.95 17.36
C VAL A 119 4.10 -9.29 16.99
N GLN A 120 4.95 -9.33 15.96
CA GLN A 120 5.49 -10.57 15.40
C GLN A 120 6.20 -11.44 16.43
N HIS A 121 7.06 -10.86 17.27
CA HIS A 121 7.78 -11.60 18.31
C HIS A 121 6.84 -12.18 19.38
N LEU A 122 5.87 -11.38 19.83
CA LEU A 122 4.89 -11.83 20.83
C LEU A 122 3.98 -12.93 20.26
N ALA A 123 3.55 -12.78 19.00
CA ALA A 123 2.77 -13.78 18.30
C ALA A 123 3.54 -15.10 18.11
N GLU A 124 4.85 -15.01 17.85
CA GLU A 124 5.74 -16.17 17.79
C GLU A 124 5.84 -16.89 19.13
N ASP A 125 6.08 -16.18 20.23
CA ASP A 125 6.14 -16.80 21.56
C ASP A 125 4.81 -17.46 21.93
N LEU A 126 3.66 -16.80 21.68
CA LEU A 126 2.34 -17.38 21.94
C LEU A 126 2.01 -18.59 21.06
N ALA A 127 2.45 -18.58 19.79
CA ALA A 127 2.31 -19.71 18.89
C ALA A 127 3.16 -20.90 19.36
N GLU A 128 4.38 -20.65 19.84
CA GLU A 128 5.23 -21.69 20.45
C GLU A 128 4.54 -22.30 21.67
N GLU A 129 3.95 -21.48 22.55
CA GLU A 129 3.23 -22.00 23.73
C GLU A 129 2.08 -22.94 23.35
N ARG A 130 1.29 -22.59 22.33
CA ARG A 130 0.20 -23.47 21.84
C ARG A 130 0.71 -24.79 21.27
N ILE A 131 1.88 -24.80 20.64
CA ILE A 131 2.50 -26.06 20.16
C ILE A 131 3.00 -26.88 21.34
N LEU A 132 3.61 -26.25 22.34
CA LEU A 132 4.09 -26.93 23.53
C LEU A 132 2.94 -27.57 24.32
N ASP A 133 1.77 -26.91 24.42
CA ASP A 133 0.58 -27.48 25.07
C ASP A 133 0.08 -28.77 24.39
N VAL A 134 0.28 -28.89 23.08
CA VAL A 134 -0.11 -30.09 22.31
C VAL A 134 0.95 -31.19 22.41
N LEU A 135 2.23 -30.82 22.47
CA LEU A 135 3.34 -31.76 22.60
C LEU A 135 3.53 -32.29 24.02
N LEU A 136 3.17 -31.48 25.03
CA LEU A 136 3.26 -31.77 26.45
C LEU A 136 1.88 -31.55 27.09
N PRO A 137 0.92 -32.47 26.88
CA PRO A 137 -0.40 -32.34 27.49
C PRO A 137 -0.26 -32.31 29.01
N GLN A 138 -0.81 -31.29 29.66
CA GLN A 138 -0.90 -31.26 31.11
C GLN A 138 -1.81 -32.40 31.57
N ALA A 139 -1.35 -33.20 32.54
CA ALA A 139 -2.26 -34.05 33.30
C ALA A 139 -3.30 -33.12 33.97
N ARG A 140 -4.59 -33.32 33.65
CA ARG A 140 -5.69 -32.66 34.36
C ARG A 140 -5.68 -33.15 35.80
N ASN A 141 -4.96 -32.47 36.68
CA ASN A 141 -5.05 -32.69 38.11
C ASN A 141 -6.05 -31.68 38.67
N ASP A 142 -7.30 -32.13 38.85
CA ASP A 142 -8.08 -31.67 39.98
C ASP A 142 -7.27 -32.03 41.25
N ASP A 143 -7.01 -31.03 42.09
CA ASP A 143 -6.61 -31.15 43.51
C ASP A 143 -5.17 -31.45 43.95
N THR A 144 -4.08 -31.11 43.23
CA THR A 144 -2.74 -31.10 43.88
C THR A 144 -1.75 -30.04 43.37
N GLU A 145 -1.38 -29.11 44.27
CA GLU A 145 -0.47 -27.96 44.04
C GLU A 145 1.03 -28.31 43.88
N ILE A 146 1.42 -29.58 43.67
CA ILE A 146 2.82 -30.03 43.77
C ILE A 146 3.53 -30.23 42.40
N GLU A 147 2.85 -30.15 41.26
CA GLU A 147 3.44 -30.50 39.94
C GLU A 147 3.95 -29.34 39.05
N ASN A 148 4.22 -28.15 39.60
CA ASN A 148 4.60 -26.99 38.76
C ASN A 148 6.08 -27.00 38.27
N ASP A 149 7.00 -27.67 38.97
CA ASP A 149 8.44 -27.48 38.71
C ASP A 149 9.02 -28.42 37.62
N SER A 150 8.54 -29.67 37.54
CA SER A 150 8.97 -30.65 36.54
C SER A 150 8.42 -30.35 35.14
N GLN A 151 7.17 -29.86 35.06
CA GLN A 151 6.58 -29.37 33.81
C GLN A 151 7.33 -28.16 33.26
N SER A 152 7.84 -27.28 34.14
CA SER A 152 8.61 -26.09 33.71
C SER A 152 9.92 -26.49 33.01
N THR A 153 10.62 -27.52 33.52
CA THR A 153 11.91 -27.97 32.98
C THR A 153 11.72 -28.69 31.63
N ALA A 154 10.75 -29.60 31.52
CA ALA A 154 10.44 -30.28 30.26
C ALA A 154 10.00 -29.29 29.18
N ARG A 155 9.16 -28.31 29.54
CA ARG A 155 8.68 -27.27 28.61
C ARG A 155 9.82 -26.42 28.07
N GLN A 156 10.81 -26.06 28.89
CA GLN A 156 12.00 -25.33 28.43
C GLN A 156 12.85 -26.14 27.45
N VAL A 157 13.05 -27.44 27.71
CA VAL A 157 13.81 -28.32 26.80
C VAL A 157 13.10 -28.45 25.45
N PHE A 158 11.78 -28.65 25.44
CA PHE A 158 11.01 -28.75 24.20
C PHE A 158 10.95 -27.42 23.44
N ARG A 159 10.88 -26.28 24.14
CA ARG A 159 10.98 -24.95 23.52
C ARG A 159 12.31 -24.78 22.79
N LYS A 160 13.41 -25.19 23.42
CA LYS A 160 14.73 -25.15 22.79
C LYS A 160 14.77 -26.01 21.51
N LYS A 161 14.26 -27.25 21.58
CA LYS A 161 14.17 -28.15 20.41
C LYS A 161 13.29 -27.58 19.29
N LEU A 162 12.17 -26.94 19.64
CA LEU A 162 11.28 -26.28 18.68
C LEU A 162 12.00 -25.16 17.94
N ARG A 163 12.71 -24.28 18.66
CA ARG A 163 13.50 -23.18 18.08
C ARG A 163 14.70 -23.65 17.25
N GLN A 164 15.24 -24.83 17.55
CA GLN A 164 16.31 -25.46 16.79
C GLN A 164 15.82 -26.18 15.52
N GLY A 165 14.50 -26.33 15.33
CA GLY A 165 13.91 -27.02 14.18
C GLY A 165 13.87 -28.54 14.31
N ASP A 166 14.30 -29.11 15.45
CA ASP A 166 14.38 -30.55 15.68
C ASP A 166 13.01 -31.25 15.63
N LEU A 167 11.92 -30.48 15.73
CA LEU A 167 10.54 -30.97 15.79
C LEU A 167 9.75 -30.66 14.52
N ASP A 168 10.32 -29.99 13.52
CA ASP A 168 9.62 -29.44 12.35
C ASP A 168 8.76 -30.46 11.60
N GLU A 169 9.27 -31.68 11.43
CA GLU A 169 8.64 -32.77 10.68
C GLU A 169 7.59 -33.54 11.50
N LYS A 170 7.56 -33.36 12.82
CA LYS A 170 6.63 -34.08 13.68
C LYS A 170 5.20 -33.66 13.37
N GLU A 171 4.30 -34.62 13.21
CA GLU A 171 2.88 -34.33 13.03
C GLU A 171 2.18 -34.12 14.37
N ILE A 172 1.40 -33.05 14.44
CA ILE A 172 0.57 -32.69 15.59
C ILE A 172 -0.86 -32.41 15.13
N GLU A 173 -1.82 -32.66 16.02
CA GLU A 173 -3.21 -32.31 15.79
C GLU A 173 -3.52 -30.99 16.51
N ILE A 174 -3.84 -29.95 15.74
CA ILE A 174 -4.13 -28.62 16.28
C ILE A 174 -5.51 -28.13 15.86
N LYS A 175 -6.16 -27.43 16.78
CA LYS A 175 -7.41 -26.71 16.51
C LYS A 175 -7.08 -25.36 15.87
N VAL A 176 -7.34 -25.24 14.58
CA VAL A 176 -7.17 -23.99 13.82
C VAL A 176 -8.53 -23.41 13.45
N ALA A 177 -8.58 -22.10 13.27
CA ALA A 177 -9.76 -21.41 12.76
C ALA A 177 -10.11 -21.96 11.37
N GLU A 178 -11.37 -22.31 11.18
CA GLU A 178 -11.84 -22.78 9.88
C GLU A 178 -12.09 -21.57 8.98
N SER A 179 -11.30 -21.41 7.91
CA SER A 179 -11.70 -20.51 6.82
C SER A 179 -12.99 -21.07 6.21
N PRO A 180 -14.11 -20.33 6.21
CA PRO A 180 -15.34 -20.84 5.62
C PRO A 180 -15.07 -21.15 4.15
N ALA A 181 -15.33 -22.40 3.75
CA ALA A 181 -15.31 -22.79 2.35
C ALA A 181 -16.20 -21.80 1.58
N GLY A 182 -15.59 -21.11 0.61
CA GLY A 182 -16.25 -20.05 -0.12
C GLY A 182 -17.49 -20.60 -0.81
N VAL A 183 -18.67 -20.11 -0.41
CA VAL A 183 -19.84 -20.22 -1.26
C VAL A 183 -19.54 -19.35 -2.48
N GLU A 184 -19.24 -19.96 -3.62
CA GLU A 184 -19.15 -19.25 -4.89
C GLU A 184 -20.57 -18.88 -5.31
N ILE A 185 -20.96 -17.65 -4.97
CA ILE A 185 -22.19 -17.05 -5.47
C ILE A 185 -21.88 -16.61 -6.90
N MET A 186 -22.37 -17.36 -7.89
CA MET A 186 -22.30 -16.95 -9.29
C MET A 186 -23.22 -15.74 -9.47
N ALA A 187 -22.64 -14.55 -9.53
CA ALA A 187 -23.37 -13.29 -9.65
C ALA A 187 -23.31 -12.74 -11.09
N PRO A 188 -24.37 -12.06 -11.56
CA PRO A 188 -24.35 -11.33 -12.81
C PRO A 188 -23.28 -10.23 -12.83
N PRO A 189 -22.71 -9.87 -14.00
CA PRO A 189 -21.77 -8.76 -14.13
C PRO A 189 -22.37 -7.46 -13.56
N GLY A 190 -21.60 -6.75 -12.73
CA GLY A 190 -22.02 -5.50 -12.07
C GLY A 190 -22.47 -5.62 -10.60
N LEU A 191 -22.51 -6.84 -10.03
CA LEU A 191 -22.80 -7.08 -8.60
C LEU A 191 -21.60 -7.65 -7.82
N GLU A 192 -20.41 -7.61 -8.40
CA GLU A 192 -19.18 -8.22 -7.85
C GLU A 192 -18.83 -7.64 -6.47
N ASP A 193 -18.84 -6.32 -6.32
CA ASP A 193 -18.53 -5.65 -5.06
C ASP A 193 -19.52 -6.04 -3.94
N MET A 194 -20.82 -6.11 -4.25
CA MET A 194 -21.84 -6.50 -3.29
C MET A 194 -21.70 -7.96 -2.85
N THR A 195 -21.35 -8.87 -3.77
CA THR A 195 -21.11 -10.27 -3.44
C THR A 195 -19.87 -10.46 -2.57
N SER A 196 -18.82 -9.68 -2.81
CA SER A 196 -17.61 -9.69 -1.98
C SER A 196 -17.91 -9.21 -0.55
N GLN A 197 -18.75 -8.18 -0.42
CA GLN A 197 -19.18 -7.63 0.86
C GLN A 197 -20.07 -8.61 1.64
N LEU A 198 -21.03 -9.25 0.96
CA LEU A 198 -21.85 -10.32 1.56
C LEU A 198 -20.99 -11.50 2.03
N LYS A 199 -20.02 -11.94 1.22
CA LYS A 199 -19.07 -13.00 1.59
C LYS A 199 -18.27 -12.62 2.84
N SER A 200 -17.80 -11.37 2.93
CA SER A 200 -17.12 -10.88 4.12
C SER A 200 -18.02 -10.88 5.35
N MET A 201 -19.29 -10.47 5.22
CA MET A 201 -20.27 -10.49 6.32
C MET A 201 -20.58 -11.92 6.79
N PHE A 202 -20.79 -12.87 5.87
CA PHE A 202 -20.99 -14.29 6.19
C PHE A 202 -19.77 -14.91 6.87
N SER A 203 -18.56 -14.54 6.43
CA SER A 203 -17.34 -15.01 7.07
C SER A 203 -17.21 -14.50 8.50
N ASN A 204 -17.48 -13.20 8.74
CA ASN A 204 -17.43 -12.59 10.07
C ASN A 204 -18.46 -13.18 11.04
N MET A 205 -19.62 -13.63 10.56
CA MET A 205 -20.66 -14.26 11.40
C MET A 205 -20.34 -15.72 11.79
N ASN A 206 -19.43 -16.40 11.08
CA ASN A 206 -19.07 -17.81 11.31
C ASN A 206 -17.65 -17.99 11.89
N THR A 207 -17.02 -16.92 12.39
CA THR A 207 -15.62 -16.84 12.86
C THR A 207 -15.28 -17.64 14.13
N GLY A 208 -16.23 -18.40 14.70
CA GLY A 208 -16.02 -19.11 15.98
C GLY A 208 -15.67 -20.60 15.88
N ARG A 209 -15.81 -21.24 14.71
CA ARG A 209 -15.59 -22.68 14.58
C ARG A 209 -14.12 -23.01 14.36
N LYS A 210 -13.51 -23.65 15.35
CA LYS A 210 -12.17 -24.25 15.24
C LYS A 210 -12.31 -25.71 14.83
N ARG A 211 -11.57 -26.14 13.82
CA ARG A 211 -11.52 -27.54 13.39
C ARG A 211 -10.16 -28.14 13.71
N SER A 212 -10.18 -29.38 14.19
CA SER A 212 -8.97 -30.17 14.39
C SER A 212 -8.37 -30.52 13.03
N ARG A 213 -7.12 -30.14 12.80
CA ARG A 213 -6.35 -30.51 11.60
C ARG A 213 -5.01 -31.09 12.03
N ARG A 214 -4.59 -32.15 11.35
CA ARG A 214 -3.27 -32.76 11.51
C ARG A 214 -2.29 -32.07 10.57
N LEU A 215 -1.24 -31.48 11.12
CA LEU A 215 -0.24 -30.69 10.41
C LEU A 215 1.15 -31.00 10.97
N THR A 216 2.21 -30.76 10.19
CA THR A 216 3.57 -30.74 10.72
C THR A 216 3.74 -29.56 11.67
N VAL A 217 4.62 -29.68 12.67
CA VAL A 217 4.95 -28.59 13.61
C VAL A 217 5.35 -27.32 12.84
N LYS A 218 6.14 -27.45 11.78
CA LYS A 218 6.54 -26.31 10.93
C LYS A 218 5.35 -25.59 10.29
N ALA A 219 4.41 -26.33 9.71
CA ALA A 219 3.21 -25.76 9.11
C ALA A 219 2.25 -25.19 10.16
N ALA A 220 2.09 -25.89 11.28
CA ALA A 220 1.30 -25.47 12.43
C ALA A 220 1.82 -24.15 13.00
N LEU A 221 3.13 -24.00 13.19
CA LEU A 221 3.77 -22.79 13.71
C LEU A 221 3.49 -21.58 12.83
N LYS A 222 3.52 -21.72 11.51
CA LYS A 222 3.17 -20.64 10.59
C LYS A 222 1.71 -20.20 10.76
N VAL A 223 0.77 -21.15 10.76
CA VAL A 223 -0.67 -20.85 10.90
C VAL A 223 -0.99 -20.24 12.26
N LEU A 224 -0.39 -20.78 13.33
CA LEU A 224 -0.60 -20.29 14.69
C LEU A 224 -0.02 -18.90 14.90
N LYS A 225 1.15 -18.60 14.32
CA LYS A 225 1.73 -17.25 14.32
C LYS A 225 0.76 -16.23 13.72
N ASP A 226 0.20 -16.54 12.55
CA ASP A 226 -0.75 -15.65 11.88
C ASP A 226 -2.03 -15.48 12.72
N GLU A 227 -2.55 -16.56 13.33
CA GLU A 227 -3.71 -16.51 14.22
C GLU A 227 -3.47 -15.68 15.49
N GLU A 228 -2.33 -15.85 16.16
CA GLU A 228 -2.02 -15.09 17.37
C GLU A 228 -1.75 -13.62 17.04
N ALA A 229 -1.02 -13.34 15.95
CA ALA A 229 -0.81 -11.97 15.48
C ALA A 229 -2.15 -11.26 15.19
N ALA A 230 -3.10 -11.94 14.54
CA ALA A 230 -4.41 -11.38 14.24
C ALA A 230 -5.25 -11.05 15.49
N LYS A 231 -5.04 -11.74 16.61
CA LYS A 231 -5.72 -11.44 17.89
C LYS A 231 -5.10 -10.26 18.64
N LEU A 232 -3.81 -10.01 18.43
CA LEU A 232 -3.05 -8.96 19.13
C LEU A 232 -3.28 -7.57 18.53
N ILE A 233 -3.78 -7.49 17.29
CA ILE A 233 -4.03 -6.23 16.60
C ILE A 233 -5.49 -5.77 16.77
N ASN A 234 -5.68 -4.45 16.86
CA ASN A 234 -7.00 -3.84 16.91
C ASN A 234 -7.41 -3.34 15.51
N GLU A 235 -8.35 -4.03 14.87
CA GLU A 235 -8.83 -3.69 13.53
C GLU A 235 -9.50 -2.32 13.44
N ASP A 236 -10.15 -1.83 14.50
CA ASP A 236 -10.78 -0.51 14.48
C ASP A 236 -9.75 0.61 14.62
N GLU A 237 -8.70 0.39 15.41
CA GLU A 237 -7.56 1.31 15.47
C GLU A 237 -6.83 1.38 14.12
N ILE A 238 -6.63 0.22 13.46
CA ILE A 238 -6.01 0.13 12.13
C ILE A 238 -6.82 0.95 11.12
N LYS A 239 -8.16 0.81 11.09
CA LYS A 239 -9.02 1.58 10.18
C LYS A 239 -8.89 3.08 10.42
N ASN A 240 -8.98 3.53 11.68
CA ASN A 240 -8.88 4.95 12.03
C ASN A 240 -7.53 5.54 11.60
N ARG A 241 -6.43 4.84 11.90
CA ARG A 241 -5.09 5.26 11.50
C ARG A 241 -4.87 5.21 9.99
N ALA A 242 -5.51 4.27 9.29
CA ALA A 242 -5.43 4.18 7.84
C ALA A 242 -6.18 5.33 7.15
N ILE A 243 -7.33 5.75 7.68
CA ILE A 243 -8.03 6.96 7.21
C ILE A 243 -7.12 8.17 7.39
N GLU A 244 -6.60 8.39 8.59
CA GLU A 244 -5.69 9.51 8.87
C GLU A 244 -4.45 9.50 7.95
N ALA A 245 -3.85 8.32 7.74
CA ALA A 245 -2.71 8.18 6.85
C ALA A 245 -3.05 8.50 5.39
N ALA A 246 -4.22 8.07 4.90
CA ALA A 246 -4.69 8.39 3.56
C ALA A 246 -4.92 9.91 3.40
N GLU A 247 -5.59 10.55 4.36
CA GLU A 247 -5.86 12.00 4.34
C GLU A 247 -4.58 12.84 4.43
N GLN A 248 -3.71 12.53 5.38
CA GLN A 248 -2.56 13.40 5.71
C GLN A 248 -1.34 13.13 4.84
N THR A 249 -1.15 11.87 4.42
CA THR A 249 0.06 11.41 3.74
C THR A 249 -0.18 10.75 2.39
N GLY A 250 -1.42 10.47 2.01
CA GLY A 250 -1.74 9.82 0.74
C GLY A 250 -1.16 10.53 -0.48
N ILE A 251 -0.71 9.74 -1.45
CA ILE A 251 -0.17 10.20 -2.73
C ILE A 251 -0.93 9.50 -3.85
N VAL A 252 -1.51 10.29 -4.75
CA VAL A 252 -2.20 9.79 -5.94
C VAL A 252 -1.38 10.18 -7.17
N PHE A 253 -1.00 9.18 -7.96
CA PHE A 253 -0.33 9.39 -9.24
C PHE A 253 -1.32 9.16 -10.40
N ILE A 254 -1.63 10.23 -11.13
CA ILE A 254 -2.51 10.20 -12.30
C ILE A 254 -1.65 10.22 -13.56
N ASP A 255 -1.50 9.07 -14.19
CA ASP A 255 -0.75 8.91 -15.43
C ASP A 255 -1.58 9.28 -16.66
N GLU A 256 -0.90 9.68 -17.72
CA GLU A 256 -1.50 10.00 -19.02
C GLU A 256 -2.61 11.08 -18.96
N ILE A 257 -2.45 12.10 -18.11
CA ILE A 257 -3.41 13.22 -18.02
C ILE A 257 -3.52 14.00 -19.33
N ASP A 258 -2.48 13.96 -20.16
CA ASP A 258 -2.45 14.59 -21.48
C ASP A 258 -3.39 13.90 -22.48
N LYS A 259 -3.92 12.71 -22.18
CA LYS A 259 -4.91 12.01 -23.03
C LYS A 259 -6.34 12.45 -22.80
N VAL A 260 -6.62 13.13 -21.69
CA VAL A 260 -7.94 13.68 -21.37
C VAL A 260 -8.05 15.18 -21.64
N THR A 261 -7.03 15.80 -22.26
CA THR A 261 -7.09 17.18 -22.75
C THR A 261 -7.94 17.28 -24.02
N ASN A 262 -8.48 18.47 -24.27
CA ASN A 262 -9.18 18.78 -25.52
C ASN A 262 -8.19 18.71 -26.69
N GLN A 263 -8.36 17.72 -27.57
CA GLN A 263 -7.75 17.76 -28.90
C GLN A 263 -8.65 18.64 -29.79
N HIS A 264 -8.08 19.34 -30.77
CA HIS A 264 -8.79 20.28 -31.67
C HIS A 264 -9.92 19.68 -32.53
N ASP A 265 -10.37 18.45 -32.26
CA ASP A 265 -11.49 17.81 -32.94
C ASP A 265 -12.82 18.23 -32.30
N ALA A 266 -13.60 19.01 -33.06
CA ALA A 266 -14.94 19.49 -32.70
C ALA A 266 -16.02 18.39 -32.79
N GLY A 267 -15.80 17.25 -32.14
CA GLY A 267 -16.72 16.10 -32.12
C GLY A 267 -17.15 15.69 -30.71
N SER A 268 -18.19 14.85 -30.59
CA SER A 268 -18.78 14.40 -29.31
C SER A 268 -17.79 13.79 -28.30
N ALA A 269 -16.66 13.25 -28.77
CA ALA A 269 -15.61 12.67 -27.91
C ALA A 269 -14.85 13.72 -27.07
N SER A 270 -14.92 15.02 -27.42
CA SER A 270 -14.28 16.08 -26.63
C SER A 270 -14.99 16.30 -25.28
N VAL A 271 -16.32 16.20 -25.26
CA VAL A 271 -17.16 16.38 -24.06
C VAL A 271 -16.83 15.32 -23.00
N SER A 272 -16.58 14.08 -23.43
CA SER A 272 -16.21 12.97 -22.54
C SER A 272 -14.86 13.20 -21.83
N ARG A 273 -13.85 13.68 -22.57
CA ARG A 273 -12.49 13.87 -22.04
C ARG A 273 -12.41 15.04 -21.06
N GLU A 274 -13.09 16.14 -21.37
CA GLU A 274 -13.23 17.26 -20.43
C GLU A 274 -14.04 16.85 -19.20
N GLY A 275 -15.06 15.99 -19.36
CA GLY A 275 -15.82 15.39 -18.27
C GLY A 275 -14.92 14.73 -17.23
N VAL A 276 -13.95 13.91 -17.66
CA VAL A 276 -12.97 13.28 -16.74
C VAL A 276 -12.18 14.31 -15.94
N GLN A 277 -11.75 15.42 -16.56
CA GLN A 277 -11.03 16.47 -15.84
C GLN A 277 -11.94 17.14 -14.79
N ARG A 278 -13.21 17.38 -15.14
CA ARG A 278 -14.21 17.97 -14.23
C ARG A 278 -14.54 17.03 -13.07
N ASP A 279 -14.60 15.72 -13.31
CA ASP A 279 -14.86 14.73 -12.29
C ASP A 279 -13.65 14.52 -11.36
N LEU A 280 -12.42 14.75 -11.85
CA LEU A 280 -11.20 14.75 -11.03
C LEU A 280 -11.07 16.00 -10.14
N LEU A 281 -11.65 17.14 -10.53
CA LEU A 281 -11.52 18.39 -9.79
C LEU A 281 -11.92 18.28 -8.32
N PRO A 282 -13.12 17.78 -7.96
CA PRO A 282 -13.53 17.67 -6.55
C PRO A 282 -12.49 16.96 -5.67
N LEU A 283 -11.85 15.91 -6.19
CA LEU A 283 -10.83 15.17 -5.44
C LEU A 283 -9.58 16.01 -5.19
N ILE A 284 -9.17 16.84 -6.15
CA ILE A 284 -7.97 17.69 -6.05
C ILE A 284 -8.25 18.96 -5.25
N GLU A 285 -9.47 19.50 -5.32
CA GLU A 285 -9.89 20.69 -4.58
C GLU A 285 -10.15 20.41 -3.10
N GLY A 286 -10.58 19.19 -2.77
CA GLY A 286 -10.98 18.79 -1.43
C GLY A 286 -12.43 18.37 -1.44
N SER A 287 -12.68 17.07 -1.33
CA SER A 287 -14.01 16.49 -1.17
C SER A 287 -13.99 15.39 -0.12
N THR A 288 -15.17 14.97 0.32
CA THR A 288 -15.32 13.83 1.21
C THR A 288 -15.81 12.63 0.40
N VAL A 289 -14.99 11.58 0.32
CA VAL A 289 -15.34 10.33 -0.36
C VAL A 289 -15.69 9.27 0.66
N SER A 290 -16.84 8.61 0.46
CA SER A 290 -17.26 7.50 1.31
C SER A 290 -16.55 6.21 0.91
N THR A 291 -15.97 5.52 1.89
CA THR A 291 -15.33 4.22 1.72
C THR A 291 -15.88 3.19 2.71
N LYS A 292 -15.57 1.90 2.52
CA LYS A 292 -15.97 0.83 3.44
C LYS A 292 -15.33 0.93 4.83
N TYR A 293 -14.32 1.79 5.01
CA TYR A 293 -13.65 2.00 6.29
C TYR A 293 -14.13 3.25 7.02
N GLY A 294 -14.82 4.15 6.31
CA GLY A 294 -15.20 5.48 6.79
C GLY A 294 -15.06 6.51 5.67
N SER A 295 -15.36 7.76 6.00
CA SER A 295 -15.20 8.88 5.07
C SER A 295 -13.75 9.36 5.04
N ILE A 296 -13.23 9.66 3.86
CA ILE A 296 -11.88 10.22 3.65
C ILE A 296 -12.02 11.61 3.03
N LYS A 297 -11.35 12.59 3.65
CA LYS A 297 -11.20 13.96 3.12
C LYS A 297 -9.95 14.06 2.23
N THR A 298 -10.11 14.60 1.03
CA THR A 298 -9.01 14.64 0.04
C THR A 298 -8.16 15.90 0.10
N ASP A 299 -8.50 16.87 0.95
CA ASP A 299 -7.91 18.22 1.09
C ASP A 299 -6.38 18.24 1.19
N HIS A 300 -5.79 17.17 1.70
CA HIS A 300 -4.36 17.08 2.00
C HIS A 300 -3.63 15.95 1.26
N ILE A 301 -4.33 15.23 0.39
CA ILE A 301 -3.76 14.25 -0.54
C ILE A 301 -2.90 14.99 -1.57
N LEU A 302 -1.72 14.44 -1.86
CA LEU A 302 -0.81 14.99 -2.87
C LEU A 302 -1.12 14.32 -4.20
N PHE A 303 -1.50 15.12 -5.18
CA PHE A 303 -1.71 14.66 -6.54
C PHE A 303 -0.44 14.93 -7.37
N ILE A 304 0.00 13.90 -8.07
CA ILE A 304 1.07 13.98 -9.06
C ILE A 304 0.46 13.53 -10.39
N ALA A 305 0.21 14.47 -11.28
CA ALA A 305 -0.24 14.20 -12.64
C ALA A 305 0.98 14.08 -13.56
N SER A 306 0.88 13.21 -14.56
CA SER A 306 1.97 12.91 -15.50
C SER A 306 1.41 12.85 -16.91
N GLY A 307 2.15 13.37 -17.88
CA GLY A 307 1.79 13.30 -19.29
C GLY A 307 2.98 13.47 -20.21
N ALA A 308 2.87 12.95 -21.43
CA ALA A 308 3.89 13.14 -22.46
C ALA A 308 3.74 14.49 -23.17
N PHE A 309 2.50 14.96 -23.35
CA PHE A 309 2.18 16.24 -23.99
C PHE A 309 2.79 16.36 -25.39
N HIS A 310 2.80 15.25 -26.15
CA HIS A 310 3.24 15.25 -27.55
C HIS A 310 2.18 15.83 -28.51
N LEU A 311 0.90 15.59 -28.21
CA LEU A 311 -0.24 15.98 -29.05
C LEU A 311 -1.12 17.06 -28.39
N SER A 312 -0.77 17.48 -27.19
CA SER A 312 -1.46 18.48 -26.39
C SER A 312 -0.44 19.23 -25.55
N LYS A 313 -0.82 20.38 -25.02
CA LYS A 313 -0.02 21.20 -24.12
C LYS A 313 -0.66 21.21 -22.74
N PRO A 314 0.12 21.49 -21.67
CA PRO A 314 -0.45 21.73 -20.34
C PRO A 314 -1.51 22.83 -20.30
N SER A 315 -1.47 23.78 -21.25
CA SER A 315 -2.49 24.82 -21.42
C SER A 315 -3.86 24.30 -21.88
N ASP A 316 -3.92 23.08 -22.42
CA ASP A 316 -5.13 22.48 -22.97
C ASP A 316 -5.93 21.71 -21.90
N LEU A 317 -5.41 21.66 -20.66
CA LEU A 317 -6.17 21.28 -19.48
C LEU A 317 -7.17 22.39 -19.13
N ILE A 318 -8.27 22.04 -18.48
CA ILE A 318 -9.24 23.04 -18.03
C ILE A 318 -8.58 24.05 -17.05
N PRO A 319 -8.93 25.35 -17.11
CA PRO A 319 -8.29 26.38 -16.29
C PRO A 319 -8.27 26.09 -14.79
N GLU A 320 -9.35 25.50 -14.28
CA GLU A 320 -9.52 25.11 -12.88
C GLU A 320 -8.45 24.09 -12.46
N LEU A 321 -8.23 23.06 -13.29
CA LEU A 321 -7.28 22.00 -13.02
C LEU A 321 -5.84 22.50 -13.11
N GLN A 322 -5.56 23.42 -14.05
CA GLN A 322 -4.26 24.09 -14.13
C GLN A 322 -3.93 24.87 -12.86
N GLY A 323 -4.91 25.56 -12.27
CA GLY A 323 -4.75 26.29 -11.00
C GLY A 323 -4.43 25.37 -9.83
N ARG A 324 -4.87 24.11 -9.88
CA ARG A 324 -4.63 23.09 -8.86
C ARG A 324 -3.34 22.28 -9.07
N LEU A 325 -2.63 22.48 -10.18
CA LEU A 325 -1.33 21.86 -10.49
C LEU A 325 -0.21 22.92 -10.57
N PRO A 326 0.13 23.61 -9.46
CA PRO A 326 1.03 24.76 -9.48
C PRO A 326 2.50 24.41 -9.76
N ILE A 327 2.95 23.21 -9.37
CA ILE A 327 4.33 22.79 -9.63
C ILE A 327 4.38 22.10 -10.98
N ARG A 328 4.98 22.74 -11.98
CA ARG A 328 5.22 22.14 -13.29
C ARG A 328 6.69 21.78 -13.42
N VAL A 329 6.98 20.55 -13.81
CA VAL A 329 8.36 20.09 -13.98
C VAL A 329 8.49 19.23 -15.23
N GLU A 330 9.50 19.57 -16.03
CA GLU A 330 9.86 18.82 -17.22
C GLU A 330 10.92 17.77 -16.87
N LEU A 331 10.80 16.60 -17.48
CA LEU A 331 11.72 15.48 -17.39
C LEU A 331 12.36 15.28 -18.76
N ASP A 332 13.68 15.26 -18.76
CA ASP A 332 14.49 15.16 -19.97
C ASP A 332 14.44 13.74 -20.55
N ALA A 333 14.56 13.62 -21.87
CA ALA A 333 14.78 12.33 -22.51
C ALA A 333 16.12 11.73 -22.04
N LEU A 334 16.15 10.42 -21.83
CA LEU A 334 17.35 9.72 -21.41
C LEU A 334 18.35 9.61 -22.55
N THR A 335 19.62 9.82 -22.24
CA THR A 335 20.74 9.65 -23.19
C THR A 335 21.30 8.22 -23.11
N ALA A 336 22.17 7.86 -24.07
CA ALA A 336 22.90 6.59 -24.01
C ALA A 336 23.73 6.46 -22.72
N GLN A 337 24.35 7.57 -22.28
CA GLN A 337 25.09 7.61 -21.02
C GLN A 337 24.18 7.39 -19.81
N ASP A 338 22.94 7.91 -19.84
CA ASP A 338 21.98 7.63 -18.77
C ASP A 338 21.58 6.14 -18.73
N PHE A 339 21.47 5.47 -19.89
CA PHE A 339 21.20 4.03 -19.93
C PHE A 339 22.33 3.20 -19.33
N GLU A 340 23.59 3.51 -19.63
CA GLU A 340 24.74 2.87 -18.98
C GLU A 340 24.65 3.00 -17.46
N ARG A 341 24.40 4.22 -16.98
CA ARG A 341 24.24 4.49 -15.55
C ARG A 341 23.04 3.77 -14.94
N ILE A 342 21.90 3.70 -15.62
CA ILE A 342 20.69 2.99 -15.13
C ILE A 342 20.96 1.49 -14.94
N LEU A 343 21.84 0.91 -15.76
CA LEU A 343 22.19 -0.50 -15.65
C LEU A 343 23.09 -0.80 -14.45
N GLU A 344 23.84 0.17 -13.92
CA GLU A 344 24.87 -0.07 -12.90
C GLU A 344 24.65 0.66 -11.57
N GLU A 345 24.21 1.93 -11.59
CA GLU A 345 24.17 2.79 -10.40
C GLU A 345 22.98 2.57 -9.46
N PRO A 346 21.74 2.37 -9.94
CA PRO A 346 20.58 2.21 -9.05
C PRO A 346 20.67 0.95 -8.19
N ASN A 347 20.29 1.05 -6.91
CA ASN A 347 20.16 -0.11 -6.05
C ASN A 347 19.13 -1.10 -6.62
N ALA A 348 19.51 -2.38 -6.68
CA ALA A 348 18.79 -3.42 -7.40
C ALA A 348 18.61 -3.06 -8.88
N SER A 349 19.68 -2.67 -9.56
CA SER A 349 19.70 -2.45 -11.00
C SER A 349 19.40 -3.76 -11.75
N LEU A 350 19.10 -3.68 -13.06
CA LEU A 350 18.85 -4.88 -13.84
C LEU A 350 20.06 -5.82 -13.86
N THR A 351 21.27 -5.27 -13.96
CA THR A 351 22.49 -6.09 -13.97
C THR A 351 22.73 -6.75 -12.61
N GLU A 352 22.55 -6.01 -11.51
CA GLU A 352 22.67 -6.54 -10.15
C GLU A 352 21.64 -7.65 -9.89
N GLN A 353 20.39 -7.46 -10.34
CA GLN A 353 19.34 -8.47 -10.25
C GLN A 353 19.72 -9.74 -11.01
N TYR A 354 20.20 -9.63 -12.25
CA TYR A 354 20.60 -10.80 -13.04
C TYR A 354 21.84 -11.50 -12.46
N GLN A 355 22.82 -10.75 -11.94
CA GLN A 355 23.97 -11.32 -11.24
C GLN A 355 23.53 -12.12 -10.01
N ALA A 356 22.60 -11.57 -9.21
CA ALA A 356 22.06 -12.26 -8.05
C ALA A 356 21.27 -13.52 -8.44
N LEU A 357 20.49 -13.47 -9.52
CA LEU A 357 19.72 -14.62 -10.02
C LEU A 357 20.64 -15.73 -10.54
N LEU A 358 21.63 -15.41 -11.37
CA LEU A 358 22.58 -16.39 -11.89
C LEU A 358 23.48 -16.96 -10.80
N GLY A 359 23.80 -16.16 -9.77
CA GLY A 359 24.51 -16.62 -8.58
C GLY A 359 23.78 -17.71 -7.79
N THR A 360 22.48 -17.93 -8.02
CA THR A 360 21.75 -19.05 -7.40
C THR A 360 22.04 -20.40 -8.06
N GLU A 361 22.63 -20.41 -9.26
CA GLU A 361 22.96 -21.62 -10.00
C GLU A 361 24.36 -22.15 -9.70
N ASP A 362 25.15 -21.50 -8.83
CA ASP A 362 26.53 -21.87 -8.46
C ASP A 362 27.41 -22.23 -9.68
N LEU A 363 27.21 -21.52 -10.81
CA LEU A 363 27.92 -21.74 -12.08
C LEU A 363 29.38 -21.27 -12.06
#